data_AF-A0A7C5H7S5-F1
#
_entry.id   AF-A0A7C5H7S5-F1
#
_cell.length_a   1.000
_cell.length_b   1.000
_cell.length_c   1.000
_cell.angle_alpha   90.00
_cell.angle_beta   90.00
_cell.angle_gamma   90.00
#
_symmetry.space_group_name_H-M   'P 1'
#
loop_
_entity.id
_entity.type
_entity.pdbx_description
1 polymer ?
#
loop_
_entity_poly.entity_id
_entity_poly.type
_entity_poly.pdbx_seq_one_letter_code
_entity_poly.pdbx_strand_id
1 'polypeptide(L)'
;MLRYYDSATVRQKAARLYERGRVQKAYIDADEGLFPFRIPLKKIGERMIKRDFATIQKEAKALMHSGLPCETKSFRFASIGEQTLPIAIVFESREVLLSAIGKKKPYE
;
A
#
# COMPACT_ATOMS: atom_id res chain seq x y z
N MET A 1 2.70 19.16 -7.71
CA MET A 1 3.69 18.07 -7.54
C MET A 1 2.99 16.74 -7.81
N LEU A 2 3.46 15.92 -8.75
CA LEU A 2 2.90 14.60 -9.01
C LEU A 2 3.25 13.68 -7.84
N ARG A 3 2.26 13.24 -7.05
CA ARG A 3 2.47 12.25 -5.98
C ARG A 3 2.46 10.84 -6.59
N TYR A 4 3.53 10.09 -6.35
CA TYR A 4 3.69 8.69 -6.76
C TYR A 4 3.26 7.74 -5.66
N TYR A 5 3.57 8.08 -4.41
CA TYR A 5 3.17 7.34 -3.23
C TYR A 5 2.56 8.30 -2.19
N ASP A 6 1.29 8.07 -1.86
CA ASP A 6 0.57 8.87 -0.86
C ASP A 6 -0.07 7.95 0.18
N SER A 7 0.54 7.91 1.37
CA SER A 7 0.08 7.09 2.49
C SER A 7 -1.33 7.47 2.97
N ALA A 8 -1.72 8.75 2.87
CA ALA A 8 -3.07 9.19 3.23
C ALA A 8 -4.10 8.65 2.22
N THR A 9 -3.78 8.67 0.93
CA THR A 9 -4.64 8.08 -0.11
C THR A 9 -4.79 6.57 0.09
N VAL A 10 -3.70 5.88 0.45
CA VAL A 10 -3.75 4.44 0.73
C VAL A 10 -4.63 4.14 1.95
N ARG A 11 -4.43 4.88 3.05
CA ARG A 11 -5.26 4.75 4.26
C ARG A 11 -6.74 5.04 3.98
N GLN A 12 -7.04 6.04 3.15
CA GLN A 12 -8.41 6.34 2.74
C GLN A 12 -9.04 5.20 1.91
N LYS A 13 -8.27 4.56 1.01
CA LYS A 13 -8.74 3.38 0.27
C LYS A 13 -9.02 2.21 1.20
N ALA A 14 -8.12 1.95 2.15
CA ALA A 14 -8.31 0.93 3.17
C ALA A 14 -9.55 1.21 4.05
N ALA A 15 -9.74 2.45 4.49
CA ALA A 15 -10.90 2.87 5.28
C ALA A 15 -12.22 2.72 4.50
N ARG A 16 -12.28 3.15 3.24
CA ARG A 16 -13.48 2.98 2.40
C ARG A 16 -13.89 1.52 2.20
N LEU A 17 -12.92 0.60 2.17
CA LEU A 17 -13.21 -0.83 2.05
C LEU A 17 -13.81 -1.39 3.33
N TYR A 18 -13.30 -0.94 4.47
CA TYR A 18 -13.86 -1.24 5.78
C TYR A 18 -15.28 -0.69 5.94
N GLU A 19 -15.50 0.59 5.61
CA GLU A 19 -16.80 1.27 5.72
C GLU A 19 -17.88 0.68 4.80
N ARG A 20 -17.50 0.08 3.67
CA ARG A 20 -18.44 -0.59 2.75
C ARG A 20 -18.95 -1.94 3.25
N GLY A 21 -18.60 -2.34 4.47
CA GLY A 21 -19.05 -3.60 5.07
C GLY A 21 -18.52 -4.85 4.36
N ARG A 22 -17.61 -4.74 3.39
CA ARG A 22 -17.02 -5.91 2.70
C ARG A 22 -16.19 -6.76 3.65
N VAL A 23 -15.50 -6.12 4.58
CA VAL A 23 -14.73 -6.79 5.65
C VAL A 23 -15.67 -7.52 6.62
N GLN A 24 -16.84 -6.93 6.92
CA GLN A 24 -17.83 -7.52 7.82
C GLN A 24 -18.62 -8.64 7.14
N LYS A 25 -18.95 -8.48 5.86
CA LYS A 25 -19.59 -9.51 5.05
C LYS A 25 -18.69 -10.74 4.90
N ALA A 26 -17.41 -10.56 4.54
CA ALA A 26 -16.46 -11.66 4.49
C ALA A 26 -16.32 -12.39 5.85
N TYR A 27 -16.38 -11.64 6.96
CA TYR A 27 -16.36 -12.22 8.29
C TYR A 27 -17.63 -13.02 8.64
N ILE A 28 -18.81 -12.52 8.27
CA ILE A 28 -20.10 -13.21 8.51
C ILE A 28 -20.22 -14.45 7.64
N ASP A 29 -19.77 -14.38 6.39
CA ASP A 29 -19.86 -15.46 5.42
C ASP A 29 -18.81 -16.56 5.67
N ALA A 30 -18.01 -16.46 6.76
CA ALA A 30 -16.84 -17.30 7.05
C ALA A 30 -15.86 -17.39 5.86
N ASP A 31 -15.87 -16.37 5.01
CA ASP A 31 -15.09 -16.29 3.80
C ASP A 31 -13.70 -15.76 4.16
N GLU A 32 -12.78 -16.70 4.41
CA GLU A 32 -11.35 -16.41 4.59
C GLU A 32 -10.72 -15.74 3.35
N GLY A 33 -11.42 -15.70 2.20
CA GLY A 33 -10.90 -15.26 0.91
C GLY A 33 -10.63 -13.76 0.74
N LEU A 34 -10.97 -12.89 1.71
CA LEU A 34 -10.70 -11.45 1.59
C LEU A 34 -9.21 -11.12 1.78
N PHE A 35 -8.49 -11.94 2.53
CA PHE A 35 -7.05 -11.76 2.80
C PHE A 35 -6.24 -12.88 2.11
N PRO A 36 -5.04 -12.60 1.57
CA PRO A 36 -4.34 -11.32 1.61
C PRO A 36 -5.00 -10.26 0.70
N PHE A 37 -5.22 -9.08 1.28
CA PHE A 37 -5.81 -7.97 0.54
C PHE A 37 -4.72 -7.05 0.00
N ARG A 38 -4.71 -6.86 -1.33
CA ARG A 38 -3.65 -6.12 -2.03
C ARG A 38 -4.16 -4.81 -2.60
N ILE A 39 -3.56 -3.70 -2.20
CA ILE A 39 -3.72 -2.38 -2.83
C ILE A 39 -2.51 -2.13 -3.74
N PRO A 40 -2.65 -2.28 -5.07
CA PRO A 40 -1.54 -2.00 -5.98
C PRO A 40 -1.19 -0.51 -5.95
N LEU A 41 0.11 -0.22 -5.88
CA LEU A 41 0.66 1.13 -6.00
C LEU A 41 0.87 1.49 -7.47
N LYS A 42 1.13 2.77 -7.73
CA LYS A 42 1.39 3.25 -9.08
C LYS A 42 2.63 2.57 -9.63
N LYS A 43 2.49 1.87 -10.77
CA LYS A 43 3.61 1.27 -11.47
C LYS A 43 4.55 2.37 -11.95
N ILE A 44 5.79 2.32 -11.49
CA ILE A 44 6.82 3.29 -11.88
C ILE A 44 7.60 2.73 -13.06
N GLY A 45 7.58 3.43 -14.20
CA GLY A 45 8.37 3.10 -15.38
C GLY A 45 9.72 3.81 -15.41
N GLU A 46 10.66 3.30 -16.21
CA GLU A 46 12.03 3.83 -16.33
C GLU A 46 12.06 5.33 -16.71
N ARG A 47 11.17 5.77 -17.62
CA ARG A 47 11.06 7.18 -18.01
C ARG A 47 10.74 8.10 -16.82
N MET A 48 9.86 7.65 -15.92
CA MET A 48 9.49 8.45 -14.74
C MET A 48 10.62 8.49 -13.72
N ILE A 49 11.35 7.39 -13.57
CA ILE A 49 12.53 7.32 -12.69
C ILE A 49 13.61 8.27 -13.17
N LYS A 50 13.93 8.28 -14.47
CA LYS A 50 14.92 9.21 -15.02
C LYS A 50 14.55 10.67 -14.78
N ARG A 51 13.25 11.00 -14.78
CA ARG A 51 12.77 12.37 -14.59
C ARG A 51 12.69 12.78 -13.11
N ASP A 52 12.15 11.93 -12.26
CA ASP A 52 11.70 12.29 -10.91
C ASP A 52 12.30 11.39 -9.80
N PHE A 53 13.49 10.81 -10.03
CA PHE A 53 14.10 9.80 -9.14
C PHE A 53 14.13 10.22 -7.67
N ALA A 54 14.62 11.42 -7.36
CA ALA A 54 14.75 11.91 -5.99
C ALA A 54 13.39 12.00 -5.28
N THR A 55 12.35 12.45 -5.99
CA THR A 55 10.98 12.51 -5.47
C THR A 55 10.43 11.11 -5.23
N ILE A 56 10.57 10.21 -6.21
CA ILE A 56 10.11 8.81 -6.10
C ILE A 56 10.78 8.12 -4.91
N GLN A 57 12.10 8.29 -4.74
CA GLN A 57 12.84 7.68 -3.65
C GLN A 57 12.43 8.25 -2.29
N LYS A 58 12.25 9.57 -2.18
CA LYS A 58 11.77 10.23 -0.95
C LYS A 58 10.39 9.73 -0.57
N GLU A 59 9.46 9.69 -1.51
CA GLU A 59 8.09 9.23 -1.27
C GLU A 59 8.04 7.72 -0.96
N ALA A 60 8.85 6.89 -1.63
CA ALA A 60 8.95 5.47 -1.34
C ALA A 60 9.46 5.23 0.09
N LYS A 61 10.53 5.93 0.52
CA LYS A 61 11.03 5.86 1.90
C LYS A 61 9.98 6.30 2.92
N ALA A 62 9.28 7.41 2.64
CA ALA A 62 8.21 7.89 3.51
C ALA A 62 7.07 6.87 3.63
N LEU A 63 6.69 6.20 2.53
CA LEU A 63 5.67 5.15 2.56
C LEU A 63 6.15 3.93 3.37
N MET A 64 7.38 3.47 3.16
CA MET A 64 7.93 2.33 3.91
C MET A 64 8.06 2.63 5.42
N HIS A 65 8.34 3.88 5.81
CA HIS A 65 8.37 4.30 7.21
C HIS A 65 6.99 4.62 7.81
N SER A 66 5.91 4.56 7.01
CA SER A 66 4.56 4.92 7.48
C SER A 66 3.87 3.85 8.33
N GLY A 67 4.54 2.71 8.56
CA GLY A 67 3.98 1.56 9.28
C GLY A 67 2.97 0.73 8.46
N LEU A 68 2.80 1.03 7.17
CA LEU A 68 1.97 0.23 6.27
C LEU A 68 2.74 -1.01 5.78
N PRO A 69 2.09 -2.17 5.66
CA PRO A 69 2.73 -3.40 5.18
C PRO A 69 3.00 -3.31 3.67
N CYS A 70 4.19 -2.85 3.32
CA CYS A 70 4.60 -2.62 1.94
C CYS A 70 5.21 -3.88 1.34
N GLU A 71 4.65 -4.34 0.22
CA GLU A 71 5.32 -5.29 -0.66
C GLU A 71 6.30 -4.51 -1.55
N THR A 72 7.56 -4.94 -1.56
CA THR A 72 8.62 -4.29 -2.33
C THR A 72 9.17 -5.21 -3.40
N LYS A 73 9.72 -4.63 -4.46
CA LYS A 73 10.39 -5.37 -5.53
C LYS A 73 11.63 -4.62 -5.98
N SER A 74 12.69 -5.37 -6.25
CA SER A 74 13.88 -4.84 -6.90
C SER A 74 13.66 -4.69 -8.40
N PHE A 75 14.05 -3.53 -8.91
CA PHE A 75 14.04 -3.20 -10.32
C PHE A 75 15.43 -2.77 -10.75
N ARG A 76 15.92 -3.32 -11.85
CA ARG A 76 17.18 -2.90 -12.44
C ARG A 76 16.91 -1.88 -13.54
N PHE A 77 17.43 -0.68 -13.37
CA PHE A 77 17.37 0.38 -14.38
C PHE A 77 18.77 0.63 -14.92
N ALA A 78 18.91 0.76 -16.24
CA ALA A 78 20.22 0.90 -16.89
C ALA A 78 21.01 2.12 -16.38
N SER A 79 20.32 3.22 -16.05
CA SER A 79 20.95 4.49 -15.67
C SER A 79 21.26 4.64 -14.19
N ILE A 80 20.65 3.86 -13.30
CA ILE A 80 20.75 4.05 -11.84
C ILE A 80 20.94 2.73 -11.06
N GLY A 81 21.14 1.62 -11.76
CA GLY A 81 21.34 0.31 -11.15
C GLY A 81 20.06 -0.28 -10.55
N GLU A 82 20.25 -1.15 -9.55
CA GLU A 82 19.16 -1.82 -8.85
C GLU A 82 18.51 -0.91 -7.80
N GLN A 83 17.19 -0.88 -7.79
CA GLN A 83 16.38 -0.06 -6.89
C GLN A 83 15.24 -0.89 -6.32
N THR A 84 15.10 -0.88 -4.99
CA THR A 84 13.96 -1.49 -4.30
C THR A 84 12.84 -0.47 -4.17
N LEU A 85 11.68 -0.75 -4.76
CA LEU A 85 10.52 0.14 -4.73
C LEU A 85 9.27 -0.59 -4.21
N PRO A 86 8.39 0.09 -3.47
CA PRO A 86 7.11 -0.48 -3.05
C PRO A 86 6.18 -0.63 -4.25
N ILE A 87 5.59 -1.81 -4.41
CA ILE A 87 4.69 -2.14 -5.53
C ILE A 87 3.23 -2.29 -5.12
N ALA A 88 2.99 -2.63 -3.85
CA ALA A 88 1.67 -2.77 -3.29
C ALA A 88 1.71 -2.60 -1.77
N ILE A 89 0.55 -2.31 -1.18
CA ILE A 89 0.32 -2.55 0.25
C ILE A 89 -0.47 -3.85 0.38
N VAL A 90 0.02 -4.77 1.21
CA VAL A 90 -0.57 -6.10 1.39
C VAL A 90 -0.97 -6.27 2.84
N PHE A 91 -2.26 -6.43 3.08
CA PHE A 91 -2.78 -6.77 4.39
C PHE A 91 -2.95 -8.28 4.45
N GLU A 92 -2.13 -8.95 5.25
CA GLU A 92 -2.18 -10.41 5.42
C GLU A 92 -3.36 -10.85 6.28
N SER A 93 -3.86 -9.95 7.14
CA SER A 93 -5.02 -10.23 7.98
C SER A 93 -5.84 -8.97 8.25
N ARG A 94 -7.04 -9.19 8.77
CA ARG A 94 -7.93 -8.12 9.23
C ARG A 94 -7.30 -7.26 10.31
N GLU A 95 -6.56 -7.85 11.23
CA GLU A 95 -5.90 -7.18 12.35
C GLU A 95 -4.85 -6.19 11.82
N VAL A 96 -4.10 -6.58 10.78
CA VAL A 96 -3.15 -5.69 10.10
C VAL A 96 -3.87 -4.53 9.42
N LEU A 97 -5.00 -4.78 8.76
CA LEU A 97 -5.82 -3.74 8.15
C LEU A 97 -6.36 -2.74 9.19
N LEU A 98 -6.92 -3.24 10.29
CA LEU A 98 -7.48 -2.43 11.39
C LEU A 98 -6.41 -1.53 12.02
N SER A 99 -5.23 -2.09 12.32
CA SER A 99 -4.08 -1.35 12.82
C SER A 99 -3.66 -0.24 11.87
N ALA A 100 -3.61 -0.52 10.56
CA ALA A 100 -3.23 0.44 9.53
C ALA A 100 -4.22 1.61 9.37
N ILE A 101 -5.51 1.41 9.66
CA ILE A 101 -6.52 2.49 9.65
C ILE A 101 -6.74 3.13 11.03
N GLY A 102 -5.97 2.73 12.05
CA GLY A 102 -6.07 3.29 13.40
C GLY A 102 -7.30 2.84 14.19
N LYS A 103 -7.96 1.75 13.77
CA LYS A 103 -9.10 1.15 14.48
C LYS A 103 -8.57 0.06 15.41
N LYS A 104 -8.85 0.14 16.72
CA LYS A 104 -8.41 -0.88 17.69
C LYS A 104 -9.35 -2.10 17.75
N LYS A 105 -10.60 -1.94 17.33
CA LYS A 105 -11.62 -2.99 17.27
C LYS A 105 -12.50 -2.84 16.03
N PRO A 106 -13.13 -3.92 15.53
CA PRO A 106 -14.02 -3.86 14.36
C PRO A 106 -15.29 -3.00 14.53
N TYR A 107 -15.47 -2.24 15.62
CA TYR A 107 -16.64 -1.36 15.86
C TYR A 107 -16.33 -0.25 16.90
N GLU A 108 -15.22 0.48 16.77
CA GLU A 108 -15.05 1.80 17.43
C GLU A 108 -15.41 2.94 16.47
#